data_AF-A0A0D2GDF2-F1
#
_entry.id   AF-A0A0D2GDF2-F1
#
_cell.length_a   1.000
_cell.length_b   1.000
_cell.length_c   1.000
_cell.angle_alpha   90.00
_cell.angle_beta   90.00
_cell.angle_gamma   90.00
#
_symmetry.space_group_name_H-M   'P 1'
#
loop_
_entity.id
_entity.type
_entity.pdbx_description
1 polymer ?
#
loop_
_entity_poly.entity_id
_entity_poly.type
_entity_poly.pdbx_seq_one_letter_code
_entity_poly.pdbx_strand_id
1 'polypeptide(L)'
;MDPRTADPEQSIWRDLPEDTFREHLVRLEERTNGVPMDPQQFAVQTNSESHHSSRLLSIHDEQSLANAFAFLVAVEEGAQSVAAVCLEEDVKDTTLTIRFAAVDAISETLQQALRQVSEILSNNSGQVFNSHLKLDEVFRLVVKMHFRRILARLRSSKWTKPKFLSRSHKKPLWQDFANLSHRVQFLYSKREVSIRQAVEKQLEDLARLYASFETVAVDSDEEFTHLIRLVSTSYDVCTCEVVKEYARRLTSAGPTSQVRSALKTLRQIEKIAAYYRISTTLIRSSRRYPQYFQTERLLLVFLAPYASVPTTIGYEDWAKTCHVHAEIQLIVHYDVHSSGPFAYNSISHGPENATFLPPRVIGTSKYLCYLCYLFMKTHGRYSPANTHGRLYDQWTIPDSAKFGEEQRRFYRYIIQQIDKEVLSRASEPLIWRPEPMTSRENLLEASRDESSITLWRGPAPEPQQTS
;
A
#
# COMPACT_ATOMS: atom_id res chain seq x y z
N MET A 1 22.23 -4.72 -2.51
CA MET A 1 23.11 -3.54 -2.36
C MET A 1 23.62 -3.49 -0.92
N ASP A 2 24.87 -3.09 -0.70
CA ASP A 2 25.41 -2.94 0.65
C ASP A 2 24.80 -1.69 1.33
N PRO A 3 24.11 -1.81 2.48
CA PRO A 3 23.57 -0.68 3.22
C PRO A 3 24.62 0.08 4.07
N ARG A 4 25.88 -0.38 4.17
CA ARG A 4 26.92 0.19 5.04
C ARG A 4 28.17 0.52 4.27
N THR A 5 28.13 1.62 3.54
CA THR A 5 29.26 2.03 2.68
C THR A 5 29.95 3.31 3.15
N ALA A 6 29.32 4.11 4.00
CA ALA A 6 29.90 5.35 4.51
C ALA A 6 31.05 5.11 5.51
N ASP A 7 32.00 6.04 5.52
CA ASP A 7 33.04 6.12 6.56
C ASP A 7 32.42 6.51 7.93
N PRO A 8 32.91 5.99 9.07
CA PRO A 8 32.38 6.32 10.40
C PRO A 8 32.28 7.83 10.71
N GLU A 9 33.25 8.65 10.27
CA GLU A 9 33.22 10.10 10.48
C GLU A 9 32.16 10.80 9.61
N GLN A 10 31.78 10.15 8.51
CA GLN A 10 30.80 10.62 7.54
C GLN A 10 29.43 9.93 7.69
N SER A 11 29.31 9.00 8.64
CA SER A 11 28.09 8.21 8.86
C SER A 11 26.88 9.08 9.20
N ILE A 12 25.70 8.69 8.71
CA ILE A 12 24.43 9.29 9.15
C ILE A 12 24.10 8.98 10.61
N TRP A 13 24.75 8.00 11.21
CA TRP A 13 24.60 7.58 12.62
C TRP A 13 25.64 8.20 13.56
N ARG A 14 26.45 9.15 13.07
CA ARG A 14 27.52 9.78 13.86
C ARG A 14 27.02 10.52 15.11
N ASP A 15 25.96 11.32 14.95
CA ASP A 15 25.46 12.21 16.01
C ASP A 15 24.44 11.51 16.95
N LEU A 16 23.87 10.38 16.50
CA LEU A 16 23.04 9.48 17.29
C LEU A 16 23.42 8.05 16.91
N PRO A 17 24.14 7.31 17.77
CA PRO A 17 24.51 5.93 17.51
C PRO A 17 23.28 5.08 17.21
N GLU A 18 23.37 4.22 16.20
CA GLU A 18 22.23 3.42 15.77
C GLU A 18 21.74 2.45 16.85
N ASP A 19 22.64 1.89 17.65
CA ASP A 19 22.29 1.02 18.78
C ASP A 19 21.43 1.75 19.81
N THR A 20 21.76 3.00 20.13
CA THR A 20 20.95 3.86 21.02
C THR A 20 19.56 4.12 20.41
N PHE A 21 19.49 4.45 19.13
CA PHE A 21 18.22 4.59 18.42
C PHE A 21 17.38 3.31 18.51
N ARG A 22 18.00 2.13 18.33
CA ARG A 22 17.33 0.83 18.44
C ARG A 22 16.79 0.53 19.83
N GLU A 23 17.56 0.81 20.87
CA GLU A 23 17.09 0.66 22.26
C GLU A 23 15.85 1.51 22.51
N HIS A 24 15.81 2.74 21.98
CA HIS A 24 14.61 3.58 22.07
C HIS A 24 13.41 3.00 21.31
N LEU A 25 13.62 2.38 20.14
CA LEU A 25 12.55 1.69 19.41
C LEU A 25 11.99 0.51 20.19
N VAL A 26 12.86 -0.36 20.74
CA VAL A 26 12.44 -1.53 21.55
C VAL A 26 11.61 -1.08 22.75
N ARG A 27 12.06 -0.04 23.45
CA ARG A 27 11.31 0.55 24.57
C ARG A 27 9.93 1.08 24.14
N LEU A 28 9.83 1.69 22.97
CA LEU A 28 8.53 2.16 22.45
C LEU A 28 7.62 0.97 22.07
N GLU A 29 8.18 -0.07 21.48
CA GLU A 29 7.45 -1.30 21.10
C GLU A 29 6.84 -1.97 22.35
N GLU A 30 7.62 -2.17 23.40
CA GLU A 30 7.19 -2.69 24.71
C GLU A 30 6.00 -1.91 25.27
N ARG A 31 6.07 -0.57 25.21
CA ARG A 31 5.06 0.32 25.80
C ARG A 31 3.76 0.39 25.01
N THR A 32 3.79 0.07 23.72
CA THR A 32 2.68 0.31 22.79
C THR A 32 2.15 -0.95 22.13
N ASN A 33 2.66 -2.13 22.50
CA ASN A 33 2.39 -3.39 21.82
C ASN A 33 2.72 -3.29 20.31
N GLY A 34 3.82 -2.58 20.00
CA GLY A 34 4.28 -2.31 18.64
C GLY A 34 3.39 -1.37 17.81
N VAL A 35 2.44 -0.65 18.42
CA VAL A 35 1.52 0.24 17.69
C VAL A 35 1.47 1.62 18.36
N PRO A 36 2.48 2.49 18.10
CA PRO A 36 2.54 3.83 18.70
C PRO A 36 1.42 4.78 18.28
N MET A 37 0.79 4.51 17.13
CA MET A 37 -0.18 5.39 16.49
C MET A 37 -1.32 4.56 15.87
N ASP A 38 -2.55 5.09 15.93
CA ASP A 38 -3.68 4.49 15.24
C ASP A 38 -3.55 4.63 13.70
N PRO A 39 -4.11 3.71 12.90
CA PRO A 39 -4.12 3.86 11.45
C PRO A 39 -4.76 5.18 11.01
N GLN A 40 -4.08 5.91 10.14
CA GLN A 40 -4.52 7.21 9.64
C GLN A 40 -4.39 7.31 8.12
N GLN A 41 -5.21 8.18 7.54
CA GLN A 41 -5.15 8.60 6.14
C GLN A 41 -4.94 10.11 6.11
N PHE A 42 -4.15 10.58 5.15
CA PHE A 42 -3.78 11.98 5.04
C PHE A 42 -4.10 12.49 3.64
N ALA A 43 -4.38 13.80 3.53
CA ALA A 43 -4.57 14.42 2.24
C ALA A 43 -3.22 14.41 1.52
N VAL A 44 -3.22 13.91 0.29
CA VAL A 44 -2.05 14.05 -0.58
C VAL A 44 -1.99 15.52 -1.01
N GLN A 45 -1.06 16.27 -0.45
CA GLN A 45 -0.89 17.70 -0.72
C GLN A 45 0.22 17.92 -1.74
N THR A 46 0.05 18.89 -2.62
CA THR A 46 1.18 19.44 -3.37
C THR A 46 1.88 20.46 -2.48
N ASN A 47 3.19 20.33 -2.27
CA ASN A 47 3.96 21.48 -1.79
C ASN A 47 3.73 22.62 -2.80
N SER A 48 3.21 23.77 -2.34
CA SER A 48 2.71 24.88 -3.18
C SER A 48 3.76 25.46 -4.15
N GLU A 49 5.02 25.06 -4.02
CA GLU A 49 6.13 25.49 -4.88
C GLU A 49 6.31 24.61 -6.13
N SER A 50 5.52 23.54 -6.27
CA SER A 50 5.61 22.55 -7.36
C SER A 50 4.64 22.77 -8.52
N HIS A 51 4.29 24.02 -8.82
CA HIS A 51 3.51 24.38 -10.00
C HIS A 51 4.36 24.31 -11.29
N HIS A 52 4.93 23.13 -11.59
CA HIS A 52 5.35 22.84 -12.95
C HIS A 52 4.08 22.64 -13.77
N SER A 53 3.68 23.67 -14.53
CA SER A 53 2.52 23.66 -15.42
C SER A 53 2.59 22.59 -16.53
N SER A 54 3.69 21.84 -16.60
CA SER A 54 3.96 20.78 -17.56
C SER A 54 3.56 19.37 -17.11
N ARG A 55 3.24 19.15 -15.82
CA ARG A 55 2.80 17.81 -15.35
C ARG A 55 1.44 17.45 -15.93
N LEU A 56 1.34 16.25 -16.48
CA LEU A 56 0.07 15.73 -16.99
C LEU A 56 -0.67 14.97 -15.90
N LEU A 57 0.04 14.23 -15.03
CA LEU A 57 -0.57 13.55 -13.90
C LEU A 57 -0.97 14.54 -12.81
N SER A 58 -2.24 14.48 -12.39
CA SER A 58 -2.63 15.06 -11.10
C SER A 58 -1.92 14.31 -9.95
N ILE A 59 -1.66 14.98 -8.82
CA ILE A 59 -0.98 14.33 -7.69
C ILE A 59 -1.78 13.12 -7.15
N HIS A 60 -3.11 13.19 -7.22
CA HIS A 60 -3.98 12.10 -6.78
C HIS A 60 -3.94 10.91 -7.74
N ASP A 61 -3.86 11.16 -9.05
CA ASP A 61 -3.71 10.09 -10.04
C ASP A 61 -2.31 9.49 -9.97
N GLU A 62 -1.27 10.30 -9.73
CA GLU A 62 0.09 9.81 -9.49
C GLU A 62 0.12 8.85 -8.28
N GLN A 63 -0.46 9.26 -7.14
CA GLN A 63 -0.54 8.41 -5.95
C GLN A 63 -1.35 7.14 -6.20
N SER A 64 -2.50 7.26 -6.86
CA SER A 64 -3.40 6.13 -7.09
C SER A 64 -2.78 5.10 -8.04
N LEU A 65 -2.12 5.56 -9.10
CA LEU A 65 -1.44 4.71 -10.06
C LEU A 65 -0.20 4.05 -9.44
N ALA A 66 0.58 4.81 -8.66
CA ALA A 66 1.71 4.26 -7.91
C ALA A 66 1.26 3.17 -6.91
N ASN A 67 0.17 3.39 -6.17
CA ASN A 67 -0.42 2.39 -5.27
C ASN A 67 -0.87 1.13 -6.03
N ALA A 68 -1.50 1.30 -7.20
CA ALA A 68 -1.92 0.19 -8.04
C ALA A 68 -0.74 -0.69 -8.47
N PHE A 69 0.34 -0.09 -8.96
CA PHE A 69 1.54 -0.83 -9.34
C PHE A 69 2.29 -1.43 -8.14
N ALA A 70 2.37 -0.74 -7.01
CA ALA A 70 2.95 -1.29 -5.79
C ALA A 70 2.20 -2.55 -5.33
N PHE A 71 0.86 -2.53 -5.43
CA PHE A 71 0.04 -3.69 -5.12
C PHE A 71 0.34 -4.89 -6.03
N LEU A 72 0.52 -4.68 -7.34
CA LEU A 72 0.79 -5.76 -8.31
C LEU A 72 2.07 -6.55 -7.99
N VAL A 73 3.06 -5.90 -7.37
CA VAL A 73 4.33 -6.55 -7.01
C VAL A 73 4.21 -7.37 -5.73
N ALA A 74 3.30 -7.02 -4.84
CA ALA A 74 3.09 -7.76 -3.60
C ALA A 74 2.29 -9.05 -3.85
N VAL A 75 2.90 -10.06 -4.46
CA VAL A 75 2.22 -11.31 -4.86
C VAL A 75 2.12 -12.38 -3.77
N GLU A 76 2.77 -12.18 -2.63
CA GLU A 76 2.79 -13.14 -1.51
C GLU A 76 2.22 -12.51 -0.21
N GLU A 77 1.99 -13.34 0.80
CA GLU A 77 1.65 -12.87 2.15
C GLU A 77 2.88 -12.65 3.02
N GLY A 78 2.77 -11.75 4.01
CA GLY A 78 3.84 -11.48 4.98
C GLY A 78 4.66 -10.22 4.71
N ALA A 79 5.62 -9.94 5.60
CA ALA A 79 6.43 -8.72 5.59
C ALA A 79 7.40 -8.62 4.41
N GLN A 80 7.85 -9.77 3.89
CA GLN A 80 8.75 -9.83 2.73
C GLN A 80 8.07 -9.42 1.42
N SER A 81 6.72 -9.51 1.34
CA SER A 81 5.94 -9.06 0.18
C SER A 81 5.36 -7.66 0.41
N VAL A 82 6.26 -6.70 0.59
CA VAL A 82 5.97 -5.26 0.66
C VAL A 82 6.74 -4.56 -0.45
N ALA A 83 6.06 -3.65 -1.15
CA ALA A 83 6.61 -2.93 -2.28
C ALA A 83 6.17 -1.47 -2.25
N ALA A 84 7.02 -0.63 -2.80
CA ALA A 84 6.77 0.78 -3.02
C ALA A 84 7.06 1.14 -4.47
N VAL A 85 6.36 2.15 -4.99
CA VAL A 85 6.48 2.60 -6.37
C VAL A 85 6.47 4.12 -6.44
N CYS A 86 7.29 4.68 -7.33
CA CYS A 86 7.25 6.08 -7.72
C CYS A 86 7.03 6.21 -9.24
N LEU A 87 6.53 7.36 -9.65
CA LEU A 87 6.29 7.69 -11.06
C LEU A 87 7.13 8.91 -11.47
N GLU A 88 7.77 8.83 -12.63
CA GLU A 88 8.57 9.91 -13.21
C GLU A 88 7.99 10.27 -14.58
N GLU A 89 7.74 11.56 -14.82
CA GLU A 89 7.25 12.04 -16.12
C GLU A 89 8.41 12.62 -16.92
N ASP A 90 8.67 12.12 -18.12
CA ASP A 90 9.49 12.84 -19.11
C ASP A 90 8.56 13.60 -20.06
N VAL A 91 8.57 14.93 -19.97
CA VAL A 91 7.73 15.82 -20.78
C VAL A 91 8.15 15.82 -22.25
N LYS A 92 9.45 15.66 -22.53
CA LYS A 92 9.98 15.74 -23.90
C LYS A 92 9.69 14.45 -24.66
N ASP A 93 10.03 13.32 -24.04
CA ASP A 93 9.84 12.01 -24.68
C ASP A 93 8.42 11.46 -24.42
N THR A 94 7.63 12.16 -23.58
CA THR A 94 6.29 11.75 -23.16
C THR A 94 6.28 10.33 -22.59
N THR A 95 7.29 10.01 -21.78
CA THR A 95 7.42 8.70 -21.13
C THR A 95 6.99 8.79 -19.67
N LEU A 96 6.53 7.65 -19.15
CA LEU A 96 6.22 7.46 -17.75
C LEU A 96 7.07 6.31 -17.23
N THR A 97 8.03 6.63 -16.35
CA THR A 97 8.81 5.59 -15.67
C THR A 97 8.13 5.20 -14.37
N ILE A 98 7.83 3.91 -14.24
CA ILE A 98 7.35 3.29 -13.01
C ILE A 98 8.55 2.63 -12.35
N ARG A 99 9.00 3.22 -11.24
CA ARG A 99 10.15 2.72 -10.48
C ARG A 99 9.68 1.94 -9.28
N PHE A 100 10.10 0.67 -9.20
CA PHE A 100 9.72 -0.27 -8.16
C PHE A 100 10.86 -0.46 -7.15
N ALA A 101 10.49 -0.55 -5.88
CA ALA A 101 11.33 -1.08 -4.82
C ALA A 101 10.55 -2.12 -4.01
N ALA A 102 11.26 -3.12 -3.52
CA ALA A 102 10.74 -4.16 -2.64
C ALA A 102 11.83 -4.60 -1.66
N VAL A 103 11.43 -5.24 -0.57
CA VAL A 103 12.38 -5.77 0.43
C VAL A 103 13.25 -6.86 -0.19
N ASP A 104 12.64 -7.75 -0.97
CA ASP A 104 13.31 -8.76 -1.76
C ASP A 104 13.36 -8.37 -3.25
N ALA A 105 14.27 -9.00 -4.00
CA ALA A 105 14.37 -8.78 -5.43
C ALA A 105 13.08 -9.24 -6.13
N ILE A 106 12.58 -8.40 -7.03
CA ILE A 106 11.40 -8.72 -7.84
C ILE A 106 11.81 -9.74 -8.88
N SER A 107 11.25 -10.95 -8.80
CA SER A 107 11.63 -12.07 -9.65
C SER A 107 11.38 -11.78 -11.14
N GLU A 108 12.19 -12.37 -12.02
CA GLU A 108 12.05 -12.22 -13.47
C GLU A 108 10.66 -12.62 -13.97
N THR A 109 10.06 -13.68 -13.40
CA THR A 109 8.69 -14.09 -13.71
C THR A 109 7.68 -12.98 -13.38
N LEU A 110 7.84 -12.29 -12.25
CA LEU A 110 6.97 -11.20 -11.87
C LEU A 110 7.21 -9.95 -12.73
N GLN A 111 8.47 -9.65 -13.07
CA GLN A 111 8.79 -8.57 -14.01
C GLN A 111 8.15 -8.82 -15.39
N GLN A 112 8.20 -10.05 -15.90
CA GLN A 112 7.54 -10.44 -17.16
C GLN A 112 6.01 -10.28 -17.07
N ALA A 113 5.39 -10.69 -15.98
CA ALA A 113 3.95 -10.51 -15.78
C ALA A 113 3.54 -9.02 -15.76
N LEU A 114 4.35 -8.15 -15.14
CA LEU A 114 4.12 -6.69 -15.15
C LEU A 114 4.27 -6.09 -16.57
N ARG A 115 5.21 -6.61 -17.37
CA ARG A 115 5.34 -6.21 -18.78
C ARG A 115 4.11 -6.63 -19.59
N GLN A 116 3.58 -7.83 -19.39
CA GLN A 116 2.31 -8.26 -20.01
C GLN A 116 1.14 -7.35 -19.61
N VAL A 117 1.03 -6.96 -18.33
CA VAL A 117 0.03 -5.95 -17.90
C VAL A 117 0.22 -4.66 -18.70
N SER A 118 1.45 -4.18 -18.85
CA SER A 118 1.77 -2.94 -19.58
C SER A 118 1.43 -3.03 -21.07
N GLU A 119 1.66 -4.19 -21.70
CA GLU A 119 1.29 -4.47 -23.10
C GLU A 119 -0.24 -4.41 -23.30
N ILE A 120 -1.01 -5.07 -22.43
CA ILE A 120 -2.48 -5.04 -22.48
C ILE A 120 -2.99 -3.59 -22.33
N LEU A 121 -2.39 -2.81 -21.43
CA LEU A 121 -2.74 -1.40 -21.23
C LEU A 121 -2.38 -0.54 -22.43
N SER A 122 -1.29 -0.86 -23.13
CA SER A 122 -0.79 -0.07 -24.27
C SER A 122 -1.58 -0.27 -25.57
N ASN A 123 -2.20 -1.44 -25.74
CA ASN A 123 -2.93 -1.82 -26.98
C ASN A 123 -4.29 -1.12 -27.14
N ASN A 124 -4.42 0.17 -26.80
CA ASN A 124 -5.68 0.91 -26.86
C ASN A 124 -6.04 1.25 -28.31
N SER A 125 -6.48 0.25 -29.09
CA SER A 125 -7.23 0.53 -30.31
C SER A 125 -8.51 1.27 -29.90
N GLY A 126 -8.68 2.51 -30.38
CA GLY A 126 -9.59 3.53 -29.86
C GLY A 126 -11.10 3.25 -29.92
N GLN A 127 -11.55 2.02 -29.76
CA GLN A 127 -12.96 1.65 -29.72
C GLN A 127 -13.42 1.32 -28.28
N VAL A 128 -14.51 1.95 -27.86
CA VAL A 128 -15.17 1.76 -26.56
C VAL A 128 -15.50 0.28 -26.30
N PHE A 129 -15.81 -0.48 -27.35
CA PHE A 129 -16.10 -1.93 -27.31
C PHE A 129 -14.94 -2.78 -26.77
N ASN A 130 -13.68 -2.35 -26.91
CA ASN A 130 -12.51 -3.13 -26.50
C ASN A 130 -12.21 -3.03 -24.98
N SER A 131 -12.80 -2.06 -24.28
CA SER A 131 -12.40 -1.81 -22.88
C SER A 131 -12.89 -2.83 -21.88
N HIS A 132 -14.07 -3.43 -22.09
CA HIS A 132 -14.54 -4.50 -21.21
C HIS A 132 -13.69 -5.76 -21.39
N LEU A 133 -13.31 -6.07 -22.63
CA LEU A 133 -12.41 -7.19 -22.94
C LEU A 133 -11.02 -6.98 -22.34
N LYS A 134 -10.44 -5.78 -22.48
CA LYS A 134 -9.16 -5.43 -21.85
C LYS A 134 -9.22 -5.45 -20.32
N LEU A 135 -10.31 -4.97 -19.74
CA LEU A 135 -10.50 -5.04 -18.29
C LEU A 135 -10.52 -6.49 -17.83
N ASP A 136 -11.24 -7.36 -18.53
CA ASP A 136 -11.26 -8.79 -18.24
C ASP A 136 -9.86 -9.41 -18.39
N GLU A 137 -9.12 -9.06 -19.44
CA GLU A 137 -7.76 -9.57 -19.68
C GLU A 137 -6.78 -9.17 -18.58
N VAL A 138 -6.73 -7.87 -18.23
CA VAL A 138 -5.91 -7.36 -17.10
C VAL A 138 -6.36 -8.02 -15.80
N PHE A 139 -7.66 -8.12 -15.56
CA PHE A 139 -8.21 -8.70 -14.34
C PHE A 139 -7.83 -10.17 -14.18
N ARG A 140 -7.97 -10.97 -15.23
CA ARG A 140 -7.57 -12.38 -15.25
C ARG A 140 -6.06 -12.52 -15.00
N LEU A 141 -5.24 -11.70 -15.64
CA LEU A 141 -3.79 -11.71 -15.41
C LEU A 141 -3.44 -11.37 -13.96
N VAL A 142 -4.06 -10.33 -13.39
CA VAL A 142 -3.88 -9.94 -11.98
C VAL A 142 -4.30 -11.06 -11.03
N VAL A 143 -5.46 -11.68 -11.23
CA VAL A 143 -5.90 -12.80 -10.37
C VAL A 143 -4.97 -14.01 -10.50
N LYS A 144 -4.45 -14.29 -11.71
CA LYS A 144 -3.46 -15.34 -11.93
C LYS A 144 -2.15 -15.05 -11.18
N MET A 145 -1.62 -13.83 -11.31
CA MET A 145 -0.40 -13.39 -10.61
C MET A 145 -0.53 -13.52 -9.09
N HIS A 146 -1.72 -13.22 -8.55
CA HIS A 146 -1.96 -13.17 -7.11
C HIS A 146 -2.71 -14.39 -6.57
N PHE A 147 -2.84 -15.47 -7.34
CA PHE A 147 -3.66 -16.63 -6.99
C PHE A 147 -3.42 -17.11 -5.55
N ARG A 148 -2.16 -17.35 -5.18
CA ARG A 148 -1.77 -17.79 -3.82
C ARG A 148 -2.14 -16.78 -2.74
N ARG A 149 -1.90 -15.49 -2.97
CA ARG A 149 -2.26 -14.42 -2.03
C ARG A 149 -3.77 -14.28 -1.87
N ILE A 150 -4.54 -14.48 -2.93
CA ILE A 150 -6.01 -14.49 -2.85
C ILE A 150 -6.47 -15.67 -1.99
N LEU A 151 -5.95 -16.87 -2.21
CA LEU A 151 -6.27 -18.04 -1.37
C LEU A 151 -5.92 -17.78 0.11
N ALA A 152 -4.79 -17.11 0.37
CA ALA A 152 -4.40 -16.72 1.72
C ALA A 152 -5.38 -15.74 2.37
N ARG A 153 -5.84 -14.71 1.63
CA ARG A 153 -6.86 -13.75 2.08
C ARG A 153 -8.21 -14.41 2.34
N LEU A 154 -8.58 -15.39 1.49
CA LEU A 154 -9.75 -16.25 1.69
C LEU A 154 -9.60 -17.19 2.89
N ARG A 155 -8.37 -17.41 3.36
CA ARG A 155 -8.03 -18.47 4.32
C ARG A 155 -8.55 -19.82 3.85
N SER A 156 -8.50 -20.03 2.54
CA SER A 156 -9.07 -21.21 1.91
C SER A 156 -8.35 -22.47 2.37
N SER A 157 -9.09 -23.58 2.41
CA SER A 157 -8.52 -24.90 2.67
C SER A 157 -7.48 -25.31 1.62
N LYS A 158 -7.56 -24.71 0.43
CA LYS A 158 -6.66 -24.92 -0.72
C LYS A 158 -5.33 -24.17 -0.59
N TRP A 159 -5.20 -23.28 0.40
CA TRP A 159 -3.97 -22.52 0.61
C TRP A 159 -2.95 -23.31 1.44
N THR A 160 -1.75 -23.51 0.89
CA THR A 160 -0.61 -24.01 1.67
C THR A 160 -0.12 -22.94 2.65
N LYS A 161 -0.62 -23.01 3.87
CA LYS A 161 -0.32 -22.04 4.93
C LYS A 161 1.15 -22.10 5.36
N PRO A 162 1.89 -20.98 5.37
CA PRO A 162 3.24 -20.92 5.90
C PRO A 162 3.32 -21.22 7.41
N LYS A 163 4.43 -21.81 7.85
CA LYS A 163 4.65 -22.22 9.26
C LYS A 163 4.45 -21.09 10.26
N PHE A 164 4.93 -19.88 9.94
CA PHE A 164 4.81 -18.70 10.81
C PHE A 164 3.35 -18.25 11.02
N LEU A 165 2.42 -18.64 10.14
CA LEU A 165 0.99 -18.35 10.26
C LEU A 165 0.18 -19.50 10.85
N SER A 166 0.81 -20.62 11.22
CA SER A 166 0.14 -21.84 11.71
C SER A 166 -0.86 -21.60 12.85
N ARG A 167 -0.56 -20.65 13.76
CA ARG A 167 -1.42 -20.29 14.91
C ARG A 167 -2.59 -19.36 14.54
N SER A 168 -2.58 -18.81 13.33
CA SER A 168 -3.58 -17.87 12.81
C SER A 168 -4.48 -18.51 11.75
N HIS A 169 -5.55 -17.81 11.36
CA HIS A 169 -6.42 -18.20 10.24
C HIS A 169 -6.98 -19.63 10.38
N LYS A 170 -7.53 -19.96 11.57
CA LYS A 170 -7.99 -21.32 11.93
C LYS A 170 -9.18 -21.83 11.10
N LYS A 171 -9.87 -20.92 10.40
CA LYS A 171 -11.03 -21.21 9.57
C LYS A 171 -11.07 -20.34 8.31
N PRO A 172 -11.69 -20.84 7.22
CA PRO A 172 -11.98 -20.06 6.02
C PRO A 172 -12.75 -18.77 6.33
N LEU A 173 -12.52 -17.73 5.52
CA LEU A 173 -13.10 -16.41 5.71
C LEU A 173 -14.63 -16.42 5.69
N TRP A 174 -15.25 -17.26 4.86
CA TRP A 174 -16.70 -17.35 4.75
C TRP A 174 -17.38 -17.72 6.08
N GLN A 175 -16.71 -18.49 6.94
CA GLN A 175 -17.26 -18.87 8.25
C GLN A 175 -17.35 -17.68 9.23
N ASP A 176 -16.79 -16.52 8.91
CA ASP A 176 -16.96 -15.29 9.68
C ASP A 176 -18.21 -14.48 9.26
N PHE A 177 -18.86 -14.84 8.15
CA PHE A 177 -20.05 -14.14 7.65
C PHE A 177 -21.25 -14.29 8.58
N ALA A 178 -21.36 -15.40 9.31
CA ALA A 178 -22.41 -15.58 10.32
C ALA A 178 -22.42 -14.43 11.35
N ASN A 179 -21.24 -13.94 11.75
CA ASN A 179 -21.15 -12.77 12.63
C ASN A 179 -21.63 -11.50 11.92
N LEU A 180 -21.28 -11.30 10.64
CA LEU A 180 -21.76 -10.15 9.86
C LEU A 180 -23.29 -10.13 9.80
N SER A 181 -23.90 -11.22 9.33
CA SER A 181 -25.35 -11.35 9.22
C SER A 181 -26.04 -11.19 10.57
N HIS A 182 -25.49 -11.76 11.64
CA HIS A 182 -26.04 -11.58 12.98
C HIS A 182 -26.00 -10.11 13.43
N ARG A 183 -24.96 -9.34 13.10
CA ARG A 183 -24.90 -7.90 13.44
C ARG A 183 -25.95 -7.07 12.71
N VAL A 184 -26.35 -7.46 11.50
CA VAL A 184 -27.41 -6.78 10.74
C VAL A 184 -28.70 -6.68 11.56
N GLN A 185 -29.07 -7.73 12.29
CA GLN A 185 -30.31 -7.79 13.08
C GLN A 185 -30.39 -6.73 14.20
N PHE A 186 -29.26 -6.22 14.67
CA PHE A 186 -29.20 -5.23 15.77
C PHE A 186 -28.99 -3.79 15.29
N LEU A 187 -28.63 -3.59 14.02
CA LEU A 187 -28.30 -2.26 13.46
C LEU A 187 -29.45 -1.61 12.69
N TYR A 188 -30.53 -2.35 12.45
CA TYR A 188 -31.69 -1.89 11.72
C TYR A 188 -32.95 -2.04 12.56
N SER A 189 -33.79 -1.01 12.55
CA SER A 189 -35.08 -1.02 13.24
C SER A 189 -36.13 -1.85 12.47
N LYS A 190 -37.25 -2.14 13.13
CA LYS A 190 -38.41 -2.80 12.48
C LYS A 190 -39.00 -2.00 11.31
N ARG A 191 -38.69 -0.70 11.17
CA ARG A 191 -39.15 0.13 10.05
C ARG A 191 -38.26 0.03 8.82
N GLU A 192 -37.06 -0.55 8.95
CA GLU A 192 -36.02 -0.60 7.91
C GLU A 192 -35.86 -2.03 7.35
N VAL A 193 -36.93 -2.83 7.35
CA VAL A 193 -36.90 -4.25 6.99
C VAL A 193 -36.39 -4.47 5.56
N SER A 194 -36.77 -3.62 4.61
CA SER A 194 -36.32 -3.72 3.22
C SER A 194 -34.81 -3.56 3.06
N ILE A 195 -34.23 -2.54 3.73
CA ILE A 195 -32.78 -2.29 3.72
C ILE A 195 -32.05 -3.43 4.43
N ARG A 196 -32.58 -3.87 5.59
CA ARG A 196 -32.04 -5.01 6.34
C ARG A 196 -31.96 -6.26 5.46
N GLN A 197 -33.05 -6.62 4.79
CA GLN A 197 -33.14 -7.78 3.89
C GLN A 197 -32.20 -7.64 2.69
N ALA A 198 -32.02 -6.43 2.15
CA ALA A 198 -31.07 -6.19 1.07
C ALA A 198 -29.63 -6.48 1.51
N VAL A 199 -29.23 -6.01 2.71
CA VAL A 199 -27.90 -6.29 3.26
C VAL A 199 -27.73 -7.78 3.57
N GLU A 200 -28.71 -8.41 4.22
CA GLU A 200 -28.71 -9.85 4.50
C GLU A 200 -28.51 -10.66 3.22
N LYS A 201 -29.26 -10.34 2.16
CA LYS A 201 -29.13 -11.00 0.86
C LYS A 201 -27.74 -10.86 0.26
N GLN A 202 -27.17 -9.64 0.22
CA GLN A 202 -25.82 -9.42 -0.33
C GLN A 202 -24.76 -10.24 0.42
N LEU A 203 -24.84 -10.27 1.76
CA LEU A 203 -23.90 -11.03 2.58
C LEU A 203 -24.10 -12.55 2.42
N GLU A 204 -25.33 -13.03 2.34
CA GLU A 204 -25.65 -14.45 2.15
C GLU A 204 -25.24 -14.96 0.78
N ASP A 205 -25.50 -14.21 -0.29
CA ASP A 205 -25.09 -14.54 -1.65
C ASP A 205 -23.55 -14.64 -1.74
N LEU A 206 -22.84 -13.68 -1.14
CA LEU A 206 -21.38 -13.69 -1.10
C LEU A 206 -20.83 -14.85 -0.24
N ALA A 207 -21.45 -15.12 0.92
CA ALA A 207 -21.07 -16.25 1.77
C ALA A 207 -21.23 -17.59 1.04
N ARG A 208 -22.34 -17.77 0.31
CA ARG A 208 -22.58 -18.97 -0.52
C ARG A 208 -21.51 -19.13 -1.59
N LEU A 209 -21.15 -18.05 -2.28
CA LEU A 209 -20.11 -18.07 -3.32
C LEU A 209 -18.73 -18.43 -2.75
N TYR A 210 -18.37 -17.89 -1.59
CA TYR A 210 -17.10 -18.25 -0.94
C TYR A 210 -17.12 -19.69 -0.43
N ALA A 211 -18.25 -20.17 0.11
CA ALA A 211 -18.37 -21.54 0.58
C ALA A 211 -18.30 -22.54 -0.59
N SER A 212 -18.96 -22.26 -1.71
CA SER A 212 -18.89 -23.11 -2.90
C SER A 212 -17.50 -23.16 -3.51
N PHE A 213 -16.72 -22.08 -3.41
CA PHE A 213 -15.33 -22.10 -3.86
C PHE A 213 -14.49 -23.18 -3.15
N GLU A 214 -14.74 -23.42 -1.86
CA GLU A 214 -14.04 -24.48 -1.09
C GLU A 214 -14.35 -25.89 -1.58
N THR A 215 -15.47 -26.09 -2.30
CA THR A 215 -15.86 -27.42 -2.83
C THR A 215 -15.38 -27.68 -4.25
N VAL A 216 -14.91 -26.66 -4.98
CA VAL A 216 -14.38 -26.81 -6.34
C VAL A 216 -13.04 -27.54 -6.30
N ALA A 217 -12.82 -28.48 -7.22
CA ALA A 217 -11.58 -29.24 -7.31
C ALA A 217 -10.35 -28.33 -7.54
N VAL A 218 -9.26 -28.62 -6.82
CA VAL A 218 -7.97 -27.91 -6.95
C VAL A 218 -7.41 -28.12 -8.36
N ASP A 219 -6.80 -27.09 -8.92
CA ASP A 219 -6.16 -27.09 -10.24
C ASP A 219 -7.11 -27.35 -11.43
N SER A 220 -8.41 -27.18 -11.23
CA SER A 220 -9.42 -27.24 -12.31
C SER A 220 -9.62 -25.88 -12.98
N ASP A 221 -10.02 -25.87 -14.26
CA ASP A 221 -10.40 -24.63 -14.95
C ASP A 221 -11.57 -23.90 -14.26
N GLU A 222 -12.43 -24.68 -13.59
CA GLU A 222 -13.54 -24.17 -12.78
C GLU A 222 -13.04 -23.40 -11.55
N GLU A 223 -11.92 -23.80 -10.94
CA GLU A 223 -11.37 -23.12 -9.77
C GLU A 223 -11.01 -21.67 -10.10
N PHE A 224 -10.26 -21.47 -11.18
CA PHE A 224 -9.84 -20.14 -11.59
C PHE A 224 -11.05 -19.29 -11.98
N THR A 225 -12.02 -19.85 -12.71
CA THR A 225 -13.25 -19.16 -13.10
C THR A 225 -14.09 -18.75 -11.87
N HIS A 226 -14.20 -19.63 -10.87
CA HIS A 226 -14.86 -19.30 -9.61
C HIS A 226 -14.12 -18.22 -8.84
N LEU A 227 -12.78 -18.23 -8.83
CA LEU A 227 -11.97 -17.23 -8.16
C LEU A 227 -12.16 -15.83 -8.79
N ILE A 228 -12.20 -15.75 -10.11
CA ILE A 228 -12.51 -14.54 -10.88
C ILE A 228 -13.88 -13.98 -10.46
N ARG A 229 -14.92 -14.82 -10.49
CA ARG A 229 -16.28 -14.45 -10.09
C ARG A 229 -16.33 -14.00 -8.63
N LEU A 230 -15.64 -14.72 -7.75
CA LEU A 230 -15.58 -14.41 -6.32
C LEU A 230 -15.01 -12.99 -6.13
N VAL A 231 -13.88 -12.70 -6.76
CA VAL A 231 -13.21 -11.40 -6.63
C VAL A 231 -14.06 -10.26 -7.17
N SER A 232 -14.70 -10.43 -8.34
CA SER A 232 -15.58 -9.39 -8.90
C SER A 232 -16.84 -9.18 -8.06
N THR A 233 -17.48 -10.25 -7.57
CA THR A 233 -18.66 -10.13 -6.70
C THR A 233 -18.31 -9.49 -5.35
N SER A 234 -17.12 -9.75 -4.79
CA SER A 234 -16.66 -9.05 -3.59
C SER A 234 -16.52 -7.55 -3.83
N TYR A 235 -16.08 -7.14 -5.01
CA TYR A 235 -16.03 -5.73 -5.41
C TYR A 235 -17.43 -5.12 -5.52
N ASP A 236 -18.37 -5.80 -6.18
CA ASP A 236 -19.76 -5.35 -6.28
C ASP A 236 -20.39 -5.18 -4.90
N VAL A 237 -20.16 -6.12 -3.98
CA VAL A 237 -20.66 -6.05 -2.59
C VAL A 237 -20.01 -4.88 -1.84
N CYS A 238 -18.70 -4.69 -1.92
CA CYS A 238 -18.00 -3.59 -1.24
C CYS A 238 -18.36 -2.20 -1.79
N THR A 239 -18.84 -2.11 -3.02
CA THR A 239 -19.23 -0.86 -3.67
C THR A 239 -20.75 -0.64 -3.68
N CYS A 240 -21.51 -1.62 -3.19
CA CYS A 240 -22.96 -1.52 -3.06
C CYS A 240 -23.34 -0.56 -1.92
N GLU A 241 -24.20 0.42 -2.20
CA GLU A 241 -24.56 1.46 -1.24
C GLU A 241 -25.20 0.92 0.05
N VAL A 242 -26.01 -0.14 -0.02
CA VAL A 242 -26.60 -0.73 1.20
C VAL A 242 -25.55 -1.38 2.11
N VAL A 243 -24.47 -1.92 1.53
CA VAL A 243 -23.37 -2.54 2.28
C VAL A 243 -22.44 -1.48 2.85
N LYS A 244 -22.20 -0.39 2.11
CA LYS A 244 -21.46 0.77 2.61
C LYS A 244 -22.17 1.42 3.80
N GLU A 245 -23.48 1.62 3.71
CA GLU A 245 -24.27 2.12 4.84
C GLU A 245 -24.23 1.16 6.04
N TYR A 246 -24.30 -0.16 5.80
CA TYR A 246 -24.11 -1.15 6.87
C TYR A 246 -22.74 -1.02 7.54
N ALA A 247 -21.65 -0.86 6.77
CA ALA A 247 -20.31 -0.67 7.30
C ALA A 247 -20.19 0.61 8.14
N ARG A 248 -20.82 1.71 7.70
CA ARG A 248 -20.89 2.98 8.43
C ARG A 248 -21.61 2.81 9.77
N ARG A 249 -22.80 2.21 9.77
CA ARG A 249 -23.57 1.91 11.00
C ARG A 249 -22.81 1.02 11.96
N LEU A 250 -22.16 -0.02 11.43
CA LEU A 250 -21.35 -0.94 12.23
C LEU A 250 -20.17 -0.22 12.88
N THR A 251 -19.54 0.72 12.19
CA THR A 251 -18.47 1.57 12.75
C THR A 251 -19.01 2.47 13.87
N SER A 252 -20.21 3.03 13.71
CA SER A 252 -20.87 3.87 14.74
C SER A 252 -21.45 3.09 15.93
N ALA A 253 -21.56 1.76 15.85
CA ALA A 253 -22.19 0.93 16.88
C ALA A 253 -21.35 0.73 18.17
N GLY A 254 -20.15 1.31 18.22
CA GLY A 254 -19.27 1.27 19.38
C GLY A 254 -18.28 0.09 19.39
N PRO A 255 -17.23 0.16 20.23
CA PRO A 255 -16.03 -0.67 20.07
C PRO A 255 -16.12 -2.02 20.79
N THR A 256 -17.18 -2.82 20.56
CA THR A 256 -17.24 -4.19 21.11
C THR A 256 -16.34 -5.15 20.34
N SER A 257 -15.92 -6.27 20.95
CA SER A 257 -15.07 -7.26 20.28
C SER A 257 -15.77 -7.88 19.06
N GLN A 258 -17.09 -8.07 19.12
CA GLN A 258 -17.91 -8.60 18.03
C GLN A 258 -18.02 -7.60 16.86
N VAL A 259 -18.19 -6.31 17.16
CA VAL A 259 -18.19 -5.24 16.14
C VAL A 259 -16.82 -5.12 15.48
N ARG A 260 -15.72 -5.13 16.26
CA ARG A 260 -14.35 -5.11 15.71
C ARG A 260 -14.09 -6.32 14.81
N SER A 261 -14.57 -7.51 15.21
CA SER A 261 -14.46 -8.73 14.41
C SER A 261 -15.25 -8.60 13.09
N ALA A 262 -16.49 -8.10 13.14
CA ALA A 262 -17.30 -7.87 11.95
C ALA A 262 -16.65 -6.85 10.98
N LEU A 263 -16.17 -5.71 11.50
CA LEU A 263 -15.43 -4.72 10.70
C LEU A 263 -14.17 -5.33 10.07
N LYS A 264 -13.45 -6.16 10.82
CA LYS A 264 -12.30 -6.90 10.28
C LYS A 264 -12.70 -7.81 9.14
N THR A 265 -13.81 -8.55 9.24
CA THR A 265 -14.31 -9.41 8.16
C THR A 265 -14.65 -8.60 6.91
N LEU A 266 -15.41 -7.51 7.03
CA LEU A 266 -15.72 -6.61 5.92
C LEU A 266 -14.45 -6.09 5.23
N ARG A 267 -13.46 -5.66 6.02
CA ARG A 267 -12.17 -5.20 5.52
C ARG A 267 -11.34 -6.28 4.83
N GLN A 268 -11.49 -7.55 5.19
CA GLN A 268 -10.88 -8.66 4.44
C GLN A 268 -11.56 -8.88 3.09
N ILE A 269 -12.89 -8.67 3.00
CA ILE A 269 -13.61 -8.68 1.74
C ILE A 269 -13.12 -7.54 0.83
N GLU A 270 -12.88 -6.33 1.38
CA GLU A 270 -12.29 -5.22 0.62
C GLU A 270 -10.94 -5.57 0.00
N LYS A 271 -10.08 -6.28 0.73
CA LYS A 271 -8.79 -6.74 0.18
C LYS A 271 -8.97 -7.71 -0.99
N ILE A 272 -10.03 -8.49 -1.00
CA ILE A 272 -10.33 -9.39 -2.11
C ILE A 272 -10.91 -8.57 -3.27
N ALA A 273 -11.82 -7.63 -3.01
CA ALA A 273 -12.32 -6.68 -4.00
C ALA A 273 -11.22 -5.83 -4.69
N ALA A 274 -10.10 -5.58 -4.00
CA ALA A 274 -8.97 -4.79 -4.48
C ALA A 274 -8.46 -5.21 -5.86
N TYR A 275 -8.42 -6.52 -6.14
CA TYR A 275 -7.87 -7.04 -7.39
C TYR A 275 -8.69 -6.57 -8.62
N TYR A 276 -10.02 -6.49 -8.47
CA TYR A 276 -10.88 -5.92 -9.52
C TYR A 276 -10.79 -4.38 -9.57
N ARG A 277 -10.76 -3.72 -8.40
CA ARG A 277 -10.57 -2.26 -8.27
C ARG A 277 -9.32 -1.79 -8.99
N ILE A 278 -8.20 -2.48 -8.80
CA ILE A 278 -6.89 -2.14 -9.37
C ILE A 278 -6.91 -2.31 -10.88
N SER A 279 -7.48 -3.41 -11.37
CA SER A 279 -7.65 -3.63 -12.82
C SER A 279 -8.46 -2.50 -13.47
N THR A 280 -9.54 -2.06 -12.80
CA THR A 280 -10.33 -0.89 -13.21
C THR A 280 -9.51 0.40 -13.22
N THR A 281 -8.70 0.62 -12.18
CA THR A 281 -7.85 1.81 -12.04
C THR A 281 -6.82 1.88 -13.16
N LEU A 282 -6.17 0.76 -13.50
CA LEU A 282 -5.18 0.69 -14.57
C LEU A 282 -5.79 0.99 -15.95
N ILE A 283 -6.95 0.40 -16.26
CA ILE A 283 -7.67 0.66 -17.52
C ILE A 283 -8.16 2.12 -17.62
N ARG A 284 -8.66 2.69 -16.51
CA ARG A 284 -9.05 4.11 -16.49
C ARG A 284 -7.84 5.02 -16.66
N SER A 285 -6.69 4.66 -16.07
CA SER A 285 -5.43 5.39 -16.23
C SER A 285 -4.97 5.40 -17.68
N SER A 286 -4.97 4.24 -18.35
CA SER A 286 -4.55 4.14 -19.76
C SER A 286 -5.45 4.90 -20.72
N ARG A 287 -6.72 5.07 -20.35
CA ARG A 287 -7.69 5.89 -21.11
C ARG A 287 -7.55 7.38 -20.85
N ARG A 288 -7.25 7.76 -19.61
CA ARG A 288 -7.13 9.18 -19.22
C ARG A 288 -5.79 9.77 -19.64
N TYR A 289 -4.74 8.97 -19.66
CA TYR A 289 -3.39 9.37 -20.02
C TYR A 289 -2.81 8.54 -21.17
N PRO A 290 -3.51 8.42 -22.31
CA PRO A 290 -3.14 7.50 -23.39
C PRO A 290 -1.74 7.75 -23.95
N GLN A 291 -1.21 8.96 -23.83
CA GLN A 291 0.14 9.31 -24.25
C GLN A 291 1.25 8.54 -23.51
N TYR A 292 1.02 8.13 -22.26
CA TYR A 292 1.96 7.34 -21.47
C TYR A 292 1.81 5.84 -21.69
N PHE A 293 0.63 5.39 -22.09
CA PHE A 293 0.31 3.98 -22.32
C PHE A 293 0.37 3.68 -23.81
N GLN A 294 1.51 4.02 -24.43
CA GLN A 294 1.87 3.59 -25.77
C GLN A 294 3.06 2.64 -25.66
N THR A 295 3.24 1.79 -26.67
CA THR A 295 4.42 0.92 -26.76
C THR A 295 5.68 1.75 -26.57
N GLU A 296 6.59 1.25 -25.71
CA GLU A 296 7.87 1.88 -25.37
C GLU A 296 7.79 3.20 -24.58
N ARG A 297 6.60 3.71 -24.23
CA ARG A 297 6.46 4.93 -23.41
C ARG A 297 6.21 4.68 -21.92
N LEU A 298 5.73 3.48 -21.57
CA LEU A 298 5.60 3.05 -20.18
C LEU A 298 6.82 2.20 -19.79
N LEU A 299 7.73 2.78 -19.01
CA LEU A 299 9.00 2.17 -18.65
C LEU A 299 8.91 1.54 -17.26
N LEU A 300 9.27 0.27 -17.12
CA LEU A 300 9.33 -0.41 -15.83
C LEU A 300 10.78 -0.55 -15.38
N VAL A 301 11.11 0.02 -14.21
CA VAL A 301 12.45 -0.02 -13.63
C VAL A 301 12.43 -0.60 -12.23
N PHE A 302 13.27 -1.60 -11.97
CA PHE A 302 13.30 -2.33 -10.71
C PHE A 302 14.60 -2.02 -9.96
N LEU A 303 14.50 -1.49 -8.74
CA LEU A 303 15.66 -1.27 -7.89
C LEU A 303 16.14 -2.58 -7.27
N ALA A 304 17.46 -2.74 -7.16
CA ALA A 304 18.05 -3.82 -6.40
C ALA A 304 17.81 -3.59 -4.90
N PRO A 305 17.35 -4.57 -4.12
CA PRO A 305 17.13 -4.40 -2.68
C PRO A 305 18.46 -4.22 -1.94
N TYR A 306 18.41 -3.58 -0.78
CA TYR A 306 19.54 -3.58 0.17
C TYR A 306 19.62 -4.92 0.91
N ALA A 307 20.83 -5.36 1.20
CA ALA A 307 21.05 -6.50 2.09
C ALA A 307 20.57 -6.15 3.51
N SER A 308 20.19 -7.17 4.29
CA SER A 308 19.86 -6.97 5.70
C SER A 308 21.12 -6.66 6.52
N VAL A 309 20.94 -5.91 7.60
CA VAL A 309 22.01 -5.55 8.55
C VAL A 309 21.85 -6.37 9.82
N PRO A 310 22.86 -7.12 10.29
CA PRO A 310 22.78 -7.82 11.57
C PRO A 310 22.53 -6.86 12.74
N THR A 311 21.76 -7.30 13.74
CA THR A 311 21.56 -6.59 15.01
C THR A 311 21.50 -7.57 16.17
N THR A 312 21.97 -7.14 17.33
CA THR A 312 21.75 -7.82 18.62
C THR A 312 20.61 -7.20 19.43
N ILE A 313 20.13 -6.03 19.01
CA ILE A 313 19.08 -5.24 19.68
C ILE A 313 17.78 -5.40 18.89
N GLY A 314 16.80 -6.05 19.50
CA GLY A 314 15.46 -6.25 18.99
C GLY A 314 14.52 -6.64 20.14
N TYR A 315 13.25 -6.30 20.02
CA TYR A 315 12.21 -6.58 21.01
C TYR A 315 11.98 -8.09 21.14
N GLU A 316 12.00 -8.80 20.00
CA GLU A 316 11.86 -10.24 19.96
C GLU A 316 13.22 -10.93 19.79
N ASP A 317 13.41 -12.08 20.43
CA ASP A 317 14.67 -12.85 20.35
C ASP A 317 15.06 -13.23 18.92
N TRP A 318 14.09 -13.39 18.02
CA TRP A 318 14.31 -13.74 16.63
C TRP A 318 14.62 -12.54 15.73
N ALA A 319 14.45 -11.30 16.19
CA ALA A 319 14.70 -10.08 15.44
C ALA A 319 16.21 -9.77 15.38
N LYS A 320 16.96 -10.60 14.63
CA LYS A 320 18.44 -10.52 14.55
C LYS A 320 18.98 -9.75 13.35
N THR A 321 18.09 -9.19 12.53
CA THR A 321 18.46 -8.44 11.34
C THR A 321 17.51 -7.28 11.11
N CYS A 322 18.04 -6.23 10.48
CA CYS A 322 17.32 -5.03 10.11
C CYS A 322 17.26 -4.88 8.60
N HIS A 323 16.22 -4.21 8.12
CA HIS A 323 15.85 -4.14 6.73
C HIS A 323 15.56 -2.70 6.31
N VAL A 324 16.04 -2.35 5.12
CA VAL A 324 15.67 -1.09 4.47
C VAL A 324 14.34 -1.30 3.77
N HIS A 325 13.29 -0.67 4.30
CA HIS A 325 11.95 -0.78 3.73
C HIS A 325 11.90 -0.15 2.33
N ALA A 326 11.01 -0.65 1.46
CA ALA A 326 10.91 -0.28 0.06
C ALA A 326 10.74 1.24 -0.16
N GLU A 327 9.98 1.90 0.71
CA GLU A 327 9.78 3.36 0.70
C GLU A 327 11.11 4.10 0.87
N ILE A 328 11.94 3.66 1.83
CA ILE A 328 13.25 4.25 2.10
C ILE A 328 14.22 3.99 0.94
N GLN A 329 14.15 2.82 0.30
CA GLN A 329 14.97 2.54 -0.89
C GLN A 329 14.70 3.53 -2.03
N LEU A 330 13.43 3.86 -2.29
CA LEU A 330 13.07 4.86 -3.32
C LEU A 330 13.56 6.26 -2.93
N ILE A 331 13.34 6.69 -1.68
CA ILE A 331 13.78 8.03 -1.24
C ILE A 331 15.29 8.17 -1.37
N VAL A 332 16.06 7.21 -0.84
CA VAL A 332 17.52 7.19 -0.94
C VAL A 332 17.99 7.16 -2.39
N HIS A 333 17.32 6.41 -3.26
CA HIS A 333 17.65 6.40 -4.69
C HIS A 333 17.57 7.82 -5.27
N TYR A 334 16.47 8.54 -5.06
CA TYR A 334 16.33 9.90 -5.59
C TYR A 334 17.27 10.89 -4.91
N ASP A 335 17.53 10.77 -3.61
CA ASP A 335 18.42 11.71 -2.91
C ASP A 335 19.88 11.55 -3.33
N VAL A 336 20.31 10.33 -3.67
CA VAL A 336 21.65 10.06 -4.21
C VAL A 336 21.81 10.58 -5.64
N HIS A 337 20.74 10.54 -6.45
CA HIS A 337 20.80 10.93 -7.86
C HIS A 337 20.28 12.37 -8.11
N SER A 338 19.78 13.06 -7.08
CA SER A 338 19.42 14.48 -7.14
C SER A 338 20.58 15.35 -6.67
N SER A 339 20.83 16.50 -7.30
CA SER A 339 21.91 17.44 -6.95
C SER A 339 21.70 18.24 -5.65
N GLY A 340 21.10 17.65 -4.61
CA GLY A 340 20.87 18.31 -3.32
C GLY A 340 19.52 17.95 -2.67
N PRO A 341 19.39 17.97 -1.33
CA PRO A 341 18.11 17.78 -0.63
C PRO A 341 17.11 18.94 -0.87
N PHE A 342 17.59 20.10 -1.32
CA PHE A 342 16.79 21.27 -1.70
C PHE A 342 16.72 21.52 -3.21
N ALA A 343 17.06 20.54 -4.04
CA ALA A 343 17.10 20.68 -5.50
C ALA A 343 15.70 20.73 -6.15
N TYR A 344 14.74 21.42 -5.53
CA TYR A 344 13.55 21.90 -6.23
C TYR A 344 13.86 23.11 -7.12
N ASN A 345 15.01 23.79 -6.88
CA ASN A 345 15.33 25.06 -7.52
C ASN A 345 16.72 25.17 -8.16
N SER A 346 17.49 24.08 -8.28
CA SER A 346 18.78 24.19 -8.95
C SER A 346 18.61 24.06 -10.46
N ILE A 347 18.49 25.23 -11.10
CA ILE A 347 18.77 25.54 -12.50
C ILE A 347 20.27 25.25 -12.80
N SER A 348 20.76 24.06 -12.43
CA SER A 348 22.16 23.67 -12.58
C SER A 348 22.32 22.39 -13.41
N HIS A 349 21.21 21.84 -13.92
CA HIS A 349 21.27 21.18 -15.21
C HIS A 349 20.82 22.22 -16.23
N GLY A 350 21.60 22.40 -17.30
CA GLY A 350 21.30 23.39 -18.34
C GLY A 350 19.87 23.26 -18.87
N PRO A 351 19.38 24.24 -19.66
CA PRO A 351 18.02 24.30 -20.20
C PRO A 351 17.56 23.04 -20.99
N GLU A 352 18.43 22.05 -21.17
CA GLU A 352 18.16 20.76 -21.81
C GLU A 352 17.58 19.67 -20.88
N ASN A 353 17.64 19.82 -19.55
CA ASN A 353 17.18 18.81 -18.58
C ASN A 353 15.88 19.16 -17.83
N ALA A 354 15.18 20.23 -18.24
CA ALA A 354 13.87 20.62 -17.69
C ALA A 354 12.71 19.67 -18.08
N THR A 355 13.02 18.50 -18.64
CA THR A 355 12.07 17.56 -19.23
C THR A 355 11.69 16.45 -18.25
N PHE A 356 12.57 16.09 -17.33
CA PHE A 356 12.33 15.01 -16.37
C PHE A 356 11.78 15.55 -15.05
N LEU A 357 10.57 15.11 -14.71
CA LEU A 357 9.85 15.55 -13.54
C LEU A 357 9.88 14.45 -12.47
N PRO A 358 10.52 14.67 -11.30
CA PRO A 358 10.67 13.65 -10.28
C PRO A 358 9.32 13.29 -9.64
N PRO A 359 9.20 12.14 -8.95
CA PRO A 359 7.99 11.80 -8.22
C PRO A 359 7.69 12.82 -7.12
N ARG A 360 6.39 13.07 -6.90
CA ARG A 360 5.86 13.87 -5.78
C ARG A 360 5.39 12.98 -4.63
N VAL A 361 5.09 11.72 -4.92
CA VAL A 361 4.50 10.78 -3.98
C VAL A 361 5.16 9.41 -4.07
N ILE A 362 4.96 8.61 -3.02
CA ILE A 362 5.36 7.20 -2.98
C ILE A 362 4.09 6.36 -2.83
N GLY A 363 3.82 5.54 -3.83
CA GLY A 363 2.79 4.52 -3.77
C GLY A 363 3.26 3.30 -3.01
N THR A 364 2.38 2.66 -2.24
CA THR A 364 2.73 1.54 -1.37
C THR A 364 1.71 0.40 -1.43
N SER A 365 2.19 -0.83 -1.33
CA SER A 365 1.33 -2.04 -1.38
C SER A 365 0.63 -2.35 -0.05
N LYS A 366 1.08 -1.70 1.01
CA LYS A 366 0.52 -1.66 2.37
C LYS A 366 0.64 -0.23 2.87
N TYR A 367 -0.11 0.13 3.91
CA TYR A 367 0.08 1.44 4.52
C TYR A 367 1.49 1.60 5.08
N LEU A 368 1.96 2.84 5.22
CA LEU A 368 3.29 3.09 5.79
C LEU A 368 3.36 2.51 7.21
N CYS A 369 4.50 1.92 7.55
CA CYS A 369 4.81 1.68 8.95
C CYS A 369 5.07 3.00 9.69
N TYR A 370 5.09 2.94 11.02
CA TYR A 370 5.31 4.13 11.85
C TYR A 370 6.60 4.86 11.48
N LEU A 371 7.71 4.14 11.29
CA LEU A 371 9.01 4.73 10.98
C LEU A 371 9.12 5.26 9.53
N CYS A 372 8.53 4.56 8.55
CA CYS A 372 8.47 5.08 7.17
C CYS A 372 7.62 6.35 7.10
N TYR A 373 6.51 6.40 7.85
CA TYR A 373 5.70 7.60 7.99
C TYR A 373 6.48 8.76 8.62
N LEU A 374 7.15 8.54 9.76
CA LEU A 374 7.95 9.60 10.41
C LEU A 374 9.09 10.08 9.52
N PHE A 375 9.75 9.16 8.81
CA PHE A 375 10.80 9.49 7.85
C PHE A 375 10.25 10.38 6.74
N MET A 376 9.18 9.95 6.05
CA MET A 376 8.56 10.74 4.97
C MET A 376 8.07 12.11 5.46
N LYS A 377 7.42 12.15 6.63
CA LYS A 377 6.94 13.39 7.26
C LYS A 377 8.08 14.36 7.53
N THR A 378 9.19 13.88 8.08
CA THR A 378 10.35 14.73 8.43
C THR A 378 11.15 15.12 7.19
N HIS A 379 11.26 14.21 6.21
CA HIS A 379 11.91 14.46 4.93
C HIS A 379 11.16 15.52 4.10
N GLY A 380 9.83 15.59 4.18
CA GLY A 380 9.01 16.68 3.63
C GLY A 380 8.84 16.71 2.10
N ARG A 381 9.68 15.99 1.34
CA ARG A 381 9.60 15.91 -0.13
C ARG A 381 8.42 15.12 -0.67
N TYR A 382 8.02 14.06 0.03
CA TYR A 382 6.99 13.13 -0.42
C TYR A 382 5.82 13.13 0.56
N SER A 383 4.62 13.47 0.10
CA SER A 383 3.46 13.50 0.97
C SER A 383 3.01 12.08 1.34
N PRO A 384 3.00 11.72 2.64
CA PRO A 384 2.49 10.41 3.06
C PRO A 384 0.98 10.37 2.88
N ALA A 385 0.45 9.35 2.20
CA ALA A 385 -1.00 9.20 2.00
C ALA A 385 -1.70 8.51 3.19
N ASN A 386 -0.97 7.69 3.95
CA ASN A 386 -1.55 6.88 5.03
C ASN A 386 -0.46 6.27 5.92
N THR A 387 -0.85 5.75 7.08
CA THR A 387 -0.01 4.93 7.94
C THR A 387 -0.87 3.89 8.66
N HIS A 388 -0.36 2.68 8.86
CA HIS A 388 -0.99 1.72 9.77
C HIS A 388 -0.47 1.87 11.21
N GLY A 389 0.54 2.71 11.44
CA GLY A 389 1.02 3.07 12.78
C GLY A 389 1.71 1.96 13.58
N ARG A 390 2.02 0.82 12.94
CA ARG A 390 2.80 -0.26 13.58
C ARG A 390 4.29 0.06 13.45
N LEU A 391 5.01 -0.10 14.55
CA LEU A 391 6.45 -0.01 14.65
C LEU A 391 7.09 -1.35 14.24
N TYR A 392 8.24 -1.25 13.58
CA TYR A 392 9.11 -2.39 13.28
C TYR A 392 10.51 -2.00 13.73
N ASP A 393 10.97 -2.54 14.85
CA ASP A 393 12.31 -2.37 15.41
C ASP A 393 13.43 -2.86 14.47
N GLN A 394 13.10 -3.79 13.57
CA GLN A 394 13.96 -4.25 12.47
C GLN A 394 14.11 -3.25 11.31
N TRP A 395 13.68 -2.00 11.44
CA TRP A 395 13.83 -0.98 10.41
C TRP A 395 15.24 -0.35 10.42
N THR A 396 15.73 0.11 9.27
CA THR A 396 16.98 0.90 9.18
C THR A 396 17.01 1.77 7.90
N ILE A 397 17.99 2.67 7.84
CA ILE A 397 18.30 3.54 6.71
C ILE A 397 19.70 3.16 6.18
N PRO A 398 19.90 3.06 4.84
CA PRO A 398 21.23 2.87 4.27
C PRO A 398 22.18 4.02 4.63
N ASP A 399 23.35 3.68 5.13
CA ASP A 399 24.44 4.61 5.39
C ASP A 399 25.38 4.64 4.17
N SER A 400 25.09 5.54 3.24
CA SER A 400 25.71 5.55 1.91
C SER A 400 26.92 6.47 1.81
N ALA A 401 28.05 5.96 1.32
CA ALA A 401 29.20 6.80 0.92
C ALA A 401 28.84 7.81 -0.19
N LYS A 402 27.81 7.52 -0.99
CA LYS A 402 27.37 8.38 -2.10
C LYS A 402 26.67 9.65 -1.65
N PHE A 403 26.25 9.74 -0.37
CA PHE A 403 25.67 10.97 0.14
C PHE A 403 26.71 12.10 0.15
N GLY A 404 26.34 13.29 -0.32
CA GLY A 404 27.12 14.50 -0.10
C GLY A 404 27.06 14.95 1.36
N GLU A 405 27.87 15.95 1.73
CA GLU A 405 27.91 16.46 3.10
C GLU A 405 26.54 16.99 3.57
N GLU A 406 25.84 17.71 2.69
CA GLU A 406 24.53 18.27 2.98
C GLU A 406 23.48 17.17 3.17
N GLN A 407 23.47 16.16 2.32
CA GLN A 407 22.58 15.01 2.45
C GLN A 407 22.84 14.26 3.77
N ARG A 408 24.10 14.02 4.14
CA ARG A 408 24.45 13.38 5.41
C ARG A 408 23.95 14.19 6.60
N ARG A 409 24.15 15.52 6.57
CA ARG A 409 23.64 16.42 7.61
C ARG A 409 22.12 16.37 7.72
N PHE A 410 21.42 16.33 6.58
CA PHE A 410 19.97 16.22 6.55
C PHE A 410 19.47 14.88 7.08
N TYR A 411 20.12 13.77 6.73
CA TYR A 411 19.75 12.44 7.24
C TYR A 411 20.02 12.30 8.75
N ARG A 412 21.12 12.87 9.26
CA ARG A 412 21.38 12.99 10.71
C ARG A 412 20.26 13.75 11.41
N TYR A 413 19.84 14.89 10.84
CA TYR A 413 18.70 15.65 11.34
C TYR A 413 17.41 14.82 11.34
N ILE A 414 17.10 14.11 10.25
CA ILE A 414 15.90 13.25 10.17
C ILE A 414 15.93 12.19 11.27
N ILE A 415 17.05 11.47 11.44
CA ILE A 415 17.22 10.44 12.47
C ILE A 415 16.97 11.03 13.86
N GLN A 416 17.54 12.19 14.17
CA GLN A 416 17.34 12.87 15.46
C GLN A 416 15.88 13.29 15.69
N GLN A 417 15.16 13.76 14.66
CA GLN A 417 13.75 14.10 14.80
C GLN A 417 12.86 12.86 15.00
N ILE A 418 13.14 11.77 14.27
CA ILE A 418 12.44 10.50 14.46
C ILE A 418 12.68 9.99 15.89
N ASP A 419 13.92 10.00 16.36
CA ASP A 419 14.28 9.56 17.72
C ASP A 419 13.59 10.40 18.80
N LYS A 420 13.55 11.73 18.62
CA LYS A 420 12.82 12.64 19.51
C LYS A 420 11.33 12.30 19.58
N GLU A 421 10.69 12.03 18.45
CA GLU A 421 9.28 11.61 18.41
C GLU A 421 9.09 10.25 19.07
N VAL A 422 10.00 9.29 18.84
CA VAL A 422 9.99 7.97 19.48
C VAL A 422 10.07 8.12 21.01
N LEU A 423 11.00 8.90 21.51
CA LEU A 423 11.15 9.19 22.94
C LEU A 423 9.92 9.90 23.53
N SER A 424 9.34 10.86 22.79
CA SER A 424 8.12 11.55 23.18
C SER A 424 6.95 10.58 23.35
N ARG A 425 6.68 9.73 22.34
CA ARG A 425 5.65 8.69 22.43
C ARG A 425 5.94 7.66 23.50
N ALA A 426 7.22 7.31 23.66
CA ALA A 426 7.68 6.43 24.71
C ALA A 426 7.64 7.08 26.09
N SER A 427 7.23 8.34 26.24
CA SER A 427 7.02 9.01 27.54
C SER A 427 5.53 9.18 27.88
N GLU A 428 4.64 9.15 26.88
CA GLU A 428 3.19 9.20 27.05
C GLU A 428 2.67 8.00 27.88
N PRO A 429 1.51 8.12 28.56
CA PRO A 429 0.92 7.00 29.29
C PRO A 429 0.84 5.73 28.45
N LEU A 430 0.92 4.56 29.11
CA LEU A 430 0.80 3.27 28.41
C LEU A 430 -0.54 3.21 27.67
N ILE A 431 -0.48 3.18 26.33
CA ILE A 431 -1.65 2.99 25.47
C ILE A 431 -1.44 1.70 24.72
N TRP A 432 -2.11 0.64 25.19
CA TRP A 432 -2.21 -0.60 24.45
C TRP A 432 -3.11 -0.38 23.23
N ARG A 433 -2.60 -0.69 22.04
CA ARG A 433 -3.39 -0.69 20.80
C ARG A 433 -3.40 -2.09 20.17
N PRO A 434 -4.55 -2.53 19.61
CA PRO A 434 -4.61 -3.78 18.89
C PRO A 434 -3.80 -3.69 17.59
N GLU A 435 -3.27 -4.83 17.14
CA GLU A 435 -2.53 -4.89 15.88
C GLU A 435 -3.40 -4.36 14.71
N PRO A 436 -2.90 -3.38 13.95
CA PRO A 436 -3.64 -2.79 12.88
C PRO A 436 -3.68 -3.71 11.67
N MET A 437 -4.71 -3.52 10.83
CA MET A 437 -4.70 -4.14 9.52
C MET A 437 -3.81 -3.32 8.58
N THR A 438 -2.69 -3.90 8.17
CA THR A 438 -1.62 -3.18 7.45
C THR A 438 -1.94 -2.90 5.98
N SER A 439 -2.85 -3.66 5.36
CA SER A 439 -3.34 -3.39 3.99
C SER A 439 -4.81 -2.96 4.04
N ARG A 440 -5.13 -1.76 3.54
CA ARG A 440 -6.48 -1.20 3.47
C ARG A 440 -6.75 -0.60 2.09
N GLU A 441 -7.97 -0.77 1.60
CA GLU A 441 -8.43 -0.27 0.30
C GLU A 441 -9.54 0.80 0.43
N ASN A 442 -10.25 0.81 1.57
CA ASN A 442 -11.30 1.77 1.94
C ASN A 442 -12.46 1.89 0.94
N LEU A 443 -12.78 0.82 0.20
CA LEU A 443 -13.92 0.77 -0.71
C LEU A 443 -15.26 1.00 0.01
N LEU A 444 -15.38 0.51 1.25
CA LEU A 444 -16.60 0.66 2.05
C LEU A 444 -16.84 2.09 2.53
N GLU A 445 -15.79 2.90 2.57
CA GLU A 445 -15.82 4.31 2.97
C GLU A 445 -15.82 5.24 1.74
N ALA A 446 -15.60 4.70 0.54
CA ALA A 446 -15.37 5.48 -0.67
C ALA A 446 -16.65 5.99 -1.35
N SER A 447 -16.56 7.15 -2.00
CA SER A 447 -17.59 7.69 -2.90
C SER A 447 -17.20 7.47 -4.35
N ARG A 448 -18.21 7.40 -5.23
CA ARG A 448 -17.99 7.26 -6.68
C ARG A 448 -17.48 8.59 -7.24
N ASP A 449 -16.40 8.54 -8.01
CA ASP A 449 -15.76 9.69 -8.65
C ASP A 449 -15.37 9.34 -10.09
N GLU A 450 -16.20 9.76 -11.05
CA GLU A 450 -15.96 9.52 -12.48
C GLU A 450 -14.83 10.39 -13.05
N SER A 451 -14.40 11.44 -12.35
CA SER A 451 -13.35 12.35 -12.81
C SER A 451 -11.93 11.81 -12.53
N SER A 452 -11.82 10.86 -11.61
CA SER A 452 -10.58 10.25 -11.12
C SER A 452 -10.27 8.92 -11.83
N ILE A 453 -9.00 8.53 -11.93
CA ILE A 453 -8.65 7.18 -12.43
C ILE A 453 -9.16 6.09 -11.49
N THR A 454 -9.22 6.38 -10.19
CA THR A 454 -9.84 5.52 -9.19
C THR A 454 -11.33 5.85 -9.13
N LEU A 455 -12.19 4.93 -9.56
CA LEU A 455 -13.64 5.12 -9.60
C LEU A 455 -14.27 5.29 -8.21
N TRP A 456 -13.69 4.70 -7.18
CA TRP A 456 -14.14 4.79 -5.80
C TRP A 456 -13.05 5.39 -4.93
N ARG A 457 -13.21 6.66 -4.55
CA ARG A 457 -12.22 7.40 -3.75
C ARG A 457 -12.67 7.44 -2.29
N GLY A 458 -11.76 7.11 -1.36
CA GLY A 458 -12.00 7.25 0.07
C GLY A 458 -12.42 8.68 0.45
N PRO A 459 -13.02 8.87 1.63
CA PRO A 459 -13.40 10.20 2.08
C PRO A 459 -12.17 11.09 2.11
N ALA A 460 -12.33 12.36 1.70
CA ALA A 460 -11.27 13.34 1.91
C ALA A 460 -10.99 13.39 3.42
N PRO A 461 -9.73 13.22 3.86
CA PRO A 461 -9.43 13.31 5.28
C PRO A 461 -9.83 14.69 5.78
N GLU A 462 -10.44 14.75 6.96
CA GLU A 462 -10.81 16.01 7.58
C GLU A 462 -9.57 16.91 7.68
N PRO A 463 -9.68 18.22 7.40
CA PRO A 463 -8.57 19.13 7.59
C PRO A 463 -8.12 19.03 9.04
N GLN A 464 -6.85 18.63 9.24
CA GLN A 464 -6.26 18.63 10.56
C GLN A 464 -6.38 20.05 11.11
N GLN A 465 -7.17 20.23 12.18
CA GLN A 465 -7.05 21.42 13.00
C GLN A 465 -5.61 21.43 13.49
N THR A 466 -4.82 22.38 12.98
CA THR A 466 -3.48 22.64 13.47
C THR A 466 -3.63 23.07 14.94
N SER A 467 -3.37 22.16 15.86
CA SER A 467 -3.23 22.44 17.30
C SER A 467 -1.78 22.74 17.64
#